data_AF-A0A959LMK8-F1
#
_entry.id   AF-A0A959LMK8-F1
#
_cell.length_a   1.000
_cell.length_b   1.000
_cell.length_c   1.000
_cell.angle_alpha   90.00
_cell.angle_beta   90.00
_cell.angle_gamma   90.00
#
_symmetry.space_group_name_H-M   'P 1'
#
loop_
_entity.id
_entity.type
_entity.pdbx_description
1 polymer ?
#
loop_
_entity_poly.entity_id
_entity_poly.type
_entity_poly.pdbx_seq_one_letter_code
_entity_poly.pdbx_strand_id
1 'polypeptide(L)'
;NAASDDWHTTAAAVDLRVGGTFSSRMEAKDGSFGFDFGGVYDDVNEHRDLSYTLGDGRKVKTTFEDKGGKTLVTTMFDPEQVNPVEMQQGGWQAILNNYVKYTESV
;
A
#
# COMPACT_ATOMS: atom_id res chain seq x y z
N ASN A 1 6.53 3.73 -1.26
CA ASN A 1 5.42 3.35 -2.17
C ASN A 1 5.67 3.98 -3.54
N ALA A 2 6.32 3.26 -4.46
CA ALA A 2 6.48 3.70 -5.85
C ALA A 2 6.08 2.55 -6.75
N ALA A 3 5.09 2.75 -7.63
CA ALA A 3 4.59 1.69 -8.52
C ALA A 3 5.52 1.48 -9.74
N SER A 4 6.30 2.49 -10.10
CA SER A 4 7.35 2.40 -11.14
C SER A 4 8.52 3.32 -10.80
N ASP A 5 9.61 3.19 -11.56
CA ASP A 5 10.82 4.01 -11.38
C ASP A 5 10.61 5.48 -11.70
N ASP A 6 9.55 5.83 -12.43
CA ASP A 6 9.17 7.20 -12.75
C ASP A 6 8.44 7.89 -11.58
N TRP A 7 8.11 7.14 -10.53
CA TRP A 7 7.42 7.65 -9.35
C TRP A 7 8.34 7.67 -8.13
N HIS A 8 8.03 8.54 -7.19
CA HIS A 8 8.68 8.60 -5.89
C HIS A 8 7.70 8.94 -4.78
N THR A 9 8.07 8.57 -3.56
CA THR A 9 7.38 9.03 -2.34
C THR A 9 8.21 10.15 -1.74
N THR A 10 7.68 11.38 -1.71
CA THR A 10 8.40 12.56 -1.20
C THR A 10 8.26 12.73 0.31
N ALA A 11 7.14 12.26 0.88
CA ALA A 11 6.87 12.27 2.30
C ALA A 11 6.04 11.04 2.70
N ALA A 12 6.27 10.53 3.90
CA ALA A 12 5.48 9.46 4.49
C ALA A 12 5.37 9.65 6.01
N ALA A 13 4.17 9.45 6.54
CA ALA A 13 3.88 9.47 7.97
C ALA A 13 2.96 8.29 8.32
N VAL A 14 3.24 7.62 9.44
CA VAL A 14 2.50 6.42 9.87
C VAL A 14 2.30 6.46 11.38
N ASP A 15 1.05 6.44 11.83
CA ASP A 15 0.65 6.16 13.23
C ASP A 15 0.00 4.77 13.26
N LEU A 16 0.83 3.72 13.42
CA LEU A 16 0.40 2.31 13.29
C LEU A 16 -0.32 1.82 14.56
N ARG A 17 -1.60 2.15 14.67
CA ARG A 17 -2.53 1.66 15.70
C ARG A 17 -3.95 1.78 15.19
N VAL A 18 -4.89 1.05 15.78
CA VAL A 18 -6.33 1.19 15.47
C VAL A 18 -6.77 2.65 15.67
N GLY A 19 -7.41 3.23 14.65
CA GLY A 19 -7.80 4.64 14.59
C GLY A 19 -6.66 5.61 14.26
N GLY A 20 -5.42 5.13 14.14
CA GLY A 20 -4.28 5.91 13.68
C GLY A 20 -4.32 6.14 12.18
N THR A 21 -3.71 7.23 11.72
CA THR A 21 -3.67 7.62 10.31
C THR A 21 -2.32 7.32 9.68
N PHE A 22 -2.32 7.03 8.39
CA PHE A 22 -1.12 7.08 7.57
C PHE A 22 -1.33 7.98 6.35
N SER A 23 -0.23 8.51 5.83
CA SER A 23 -0.20 9.28 4.60
C SER A 23 1.13 9.09 3.89
N SER A 24 1.08 8.95 2.56
CA SER A 24 2.22 8.82 1.67
C SER A 24 1.99 9.75 0.48
N ARG A 25 2.84 10.77 0.35
CA ARG A 25 2.82 11.69 -0.78
C ARG A 25 3.52 11.02 -1.97
N MET A 26 2.76 10.64 -2.98
CA MET A 26 3.24 9.93 -4.17
C MET A 26 3.21 10.85 -5.38
N GLU A 27 4.34 11.00 -6.06
CA GLU A 27 4.51 11.96 -7.16
C GLU A 27 5.23 11.30 -8.34
N ALA A 28 4.92 11.74 -9.56
CA ALA A 28 5.76 11.47 -10.71
C ALA A 28 7.01 12.35 -10.62
N LYS A 29 8.19 11.78 -10.90
CA LYS A 29 9.48 12.48 -10.78
C LYS A 29 9.63 13.66 -11.74
N ASP A 30 8.85 13.67 -12.82
CA ASP A 30 8.78 14.79 -13.77
C ASP A 30 7.89 15.95 -13.26
N GLY A 31 7.24 15.79 -12.10
CA GLY A 31 6.37 16.79 -11.49
C GLY A 31 5.00 16.92 -12.16
N SER A 32 4.66 16.07 -13.12
CA SER A 32 3.42 16.17 -13.88
C SER A 32 2.16 15.87 -13.06
N PHE A 33 2.29 15.00 -12.05
CA PHE A 33 1.17 14.55 -11.25
C PHE A 33 1.62 14.10 -9.86
N GLY A 34 0.74 14.25 -8.87
CA GLY A 34 0.97 13.78 -7.52
C GLY A 34 -0.31 13.72 -6.70
N PHE A 35 -0.35 12.82 -5.72
CA PHE A 35 -1.48 12.63 -4.85
C PHE A 35 -1.04 12.12 -3.48
N ASP A 36 -1.89 12.34 -2.48
CA ASP A 36 -1.70 11.80 -1.14
C ASP A 36 -2.47 10.48 -1.01
N PHE A 37 -1.72 9.39 -0.83
CA PHE A 37 -2.26 8.07 -0.51
C PHE A 37 -2.31 7.92 1.01
N GLY A 38 -3.51 7.89 1.59
CA GLY A 38 -3.67 7.84 3.03
C GLY A 38 -5.02 7.28 3.47
N GLY A 39 -5.07 6.90 4.75
CA GLY A 39 -6.25 6.28 5.35
C GLY A 39 -6.13 6.16 6.87
N VAL A 40 -7.15 5.57 7.46
CA VAL A 40 -7.25 5.27 8.90
C VAL A 40 -7.19 3.76 9.08
N TYR A 41 -6.34 3.28 10.00
CA TYR A 41 -6.28 1.85 10.33
C TYR A 41 -7.53 1.41 11.09
N ASP A 42 -8.21 0.39 10.56
CA ASP A 42 -9.39 -0.23 11.16
C ASP A 42 -8.97 -1.34 12.13
N ASP A 43 -8.07 -2.22 11.70
CA ASP A 43 -7.46 -3.28 12.51
C ASP A 43 -5.93 -3.26 12.35
N VAL A 44 -5.23 -3.54 13.45
CA VAL A 44 -3.78 -3.74 13.45
C VAL A 44 -3.47 -4.97 14.31
N ASN A 45 -3.23 -6.10 13.66
CA ASN A 45 -2.87 -7.36 14.30
C ASN A 45 -1.41 -7.68 13.96
N GLU A 46 -0.52 -7.44 14.93
CA GLU A 46 0.92 -7.62 14.77
C GLU A 46 1.25 -9.01 14.18
N HIS A 47 2.10 -9.01 13.14
CA HIS A 47 2.55 -10.19 12.39
C HIS A 47 1.46 -11.02 11.69
N ARG A 48 0.21 -10.54 11.64
CA ARG A 48 -0.91 -11.31 11.05
C ARG A 48 -1.62 -10.55 9.95
N ASP A 49 -2.21 -9.41 10.28
CA ASP A 49 -2.93 -8.60 9.31
C ASP A 49 -3.10 -7.15 9.78
N LEU A 50 -3.37 -6.28 8.83
CA LEU A 50 -3.84 -4.93 9.06
C LEU A 50 -4.88 -4.57 8.02
N SER A 51 -5.84 -3.75 8.41
CA SER A 51 -6.88 -3.23 7.54
C SER A 51 -6.98 -1.72 7.71
N TYR A 52 -7.38 -1.03 6.67
CA TYR A 52 -7.58 0.41 6.71
C TYR A 52 -8.62 0.87 5.69
N THR A 53 -9.27 1.98 6.03
CA THR A 53 -10.23 2.66 5.18
C THR A 53 -9.60 3.92 4.61
N LEU A 54 -9.65 4.05 3.28
CA LEU A 54 -9.18 5.23 2.54
C LEU A 54 -10.17 6.40 2.69
N GLY A 55 -9.72 7.61 2.37
CA GLY A 55 -10.56 8.83 2.51
C GLY A 55 -11.85 8.82 1.67
N ASP A 56 -11.94 7.97 0.64
CA ASP A 56 -13.12 7.76 -0.19
C ASP A 56 -14.00 6.57 0.24
N GLY A 57 -13.68 5.93 1.38
CA GLY A 57 -14.44 4.82 1.95
C GLY A 57 -14.06 3.43 1.44
N ARG A 58 -13.17 3.33 0.44
CA ARG A 58 -12.63 2.03 -0.01
C ARG A 58 -11.81 1.38 1.09
N LYS A 59 -11.92 0.06 1.20
CA LYS A 59 -11.20 -0.72 2.21
C LYS A 59 -10.02 -1.45 1.59
N VAL A 60 -8.97 -1.58 2.38
CA VAL A 60 -7.80 -2.37 2.04
C VAL A 60 -7.43 -3.25 3.23
N LYS A 61 -7.07 -4.50 2.98
CA LYS A 61 -6.56 -5.44 3.98
C LYS A 61 -5.30 -6.11 3.47
N THR A 62 -4.26 -6.09 4.28
CA THR A 62 -3.02 -6.82 4.03
C THR A 62 -2.87 -7.94 5.06
N THR A 63 -2.61 -9.17 4.62
CA THR A 63 -2.32 -10.32 5.46
C THR A 63 -0.87 -10.77 5.30
N PHE A 64 -0.33 -11.35 6.36
CA PHE A 64 1.00 -11.94 6.45
C PHE A 64 0.84 -13.39 6.91
N GLU A 65 1.21 -14.34 6.05
CA GLU A 65 1.07 -15.77 6.32
C GLU A 65 2.42 -16.47 6.24
N ASP A 66 2.75 -17.33 7.22
CA ASP A 66 3.88 -18.23 7.07
C ASP A 66 3.60 -19.25 5.94
N LYS A 67 4.58 -19.38 5.06
CA LYS A 67 4.63 -20.37 3.98
C LYS A 67 6.00 -21.03 4.00
N GLY A 68 6.27 -21.78 5.07
CA GLY A 68 7.46 -22.62 5.17
C GLY A 68 8.74 -21.82 5.30
N GLY A 69 8.78 -20.90 6.26
CA GLY A 69 9.95 -20.03 6.51
C GLY A 69 10.05 -18.83 5.56
N LYS A 70 9.02 -18.61 4.72
CA LYS A 70 8.80 -17.39 3.96
C LYS A 70 7.47 -16.77 4.40
N THR A 71 7.31 -15.47 4.19
CA THR A 71 6.02 -14.80 4.41
C THR A 71 5.32 -14.55 3.09
N LEU A 72 4.10 -15.06 2.94
CA LEU A 72 3.19 -14.64 1.88
C LEU A 72 2.47 -13.38 2.31
N VAL A 73 2.66 -12.29 1.55
CA VAL A 73 1.96 -11.02 1.76
C VAL A 73 0.85 -10.91 0.73
N THR A 74 -0.40 -10.80 1.20
CA THR A 74 -1.58 -10.65 0.32
C THR A 74 -2.27 -9.34 0.62
N THR A 75 -2.54 -8.52 -0.40
CA THR A 75 -3.35 -7.31 -0.26
C THR A 75 -4.65 -7.46 -1.03
N MET A 76 -5.77 -7.29 -0.33
CA MET A 76 -7.12 -7.20 -0.87
C MET A 76 -7.57 -5.75 -0.80
N PHE A 77 -8.20 -5.23 -1.85
CA PHE A 77 -8.65 -3.84 -1.89
C PHE A 77 -9.97 -3.71 -2.65
N ASP A 78 -10.77 -2.73 -2.28
CA ASP A 78 -11.92 -2.30 -3.08
C ASP A 78 -11.41 -1.45 -4.26
N PRO A 79 -11.70 -1.82 -5.52
CA PRO A 79 -11.31 -1.02 -6.66
C PRO A 79 -12.12 0.27 -6.74
N GLU A 80 -11.49 1.35 -7.19
CA GLU A 80 -12.23 2.55 -7.60
C GLU A 80 -12.88 2.37 -8.98
N GLN A 81 -13.76 3.30 -9.36
CA GLN A 81 -14.67 3.15 -10.51
C GLN A 81 -14.25 3.92 -11.78
N VAL A 82 -13.16 4.68 -11.71
CA VAL A 82 -12.59 5.53 -12.76
C VAL A 82 -11.60 4.74 -13.63
N ASN A 83 -10.69 3.96 -13.05
CA ASN A 83 -9.68 3.19 -13.82
C ASN A 83 -10.02 1.69 -13.89
N PRO A 84 -9.56 0.98 -14.94
CA PRO A 84 -9.72 -0.47 -15.05
C PRO A 84 -9.15 -1.22 -13.84
N VAL A 85 -9.83 -2.28 -13.41
CA VAL A 85 -9.43 -3.08 -12.24
C VAL A 85 -8.06 -3.72 -12.45
N GLU A 86 -7.75 -4.16 -13.66
CA GLU A 86 -6.47 -4.77 -14.02
C GLU A 86 -5.31 -3.78 -13.86
N MET A 87 -5.53 -2.51 -14.21
CA MET A 87 -4.54 -1.44 -14.03
C MET A 87 -4.28 -1.19 -12.54
N GLN A 88 -5.35 -1.10 -11.74
CA GLN A 88 -5.25 -0.91 -10.29
C GLN A 88 -4.50 -2.09 -9.65
N GLN A 89 -4.88 -3.34 -9.99
CA GLN A 89 -4.22 -4.55 -9.50
C GLN A 89 -2.73 -4.58 -9.88
N GLY A 90 -2.38 -4.19 -11.12
CA GLY A 90 -1.00 -4.09 -11.56
C GLY A 90 -0.18 -3.08 -10.73
N GLY A 91 -0.76 -1.91 -10.42
CA GLY A 91 -0.14 -0.92 -9.56
C GLY A 91 0.13 -1.43 -8.14
N TRP A 92 -0.85 -2.09 -7.53
CA TRP A 92 -0.70 -2.72 -6.21
C TRP A 92 0.35 -3.83 -6.21
N GLN A 93 0.35 -4.68 -7.24
CA GLN A 93 1.33 -5.74 -7.37
C GLN A 93 2.75 -5.18 -7.52
N ALA A 94 2.93 -4.08 -8.28
CA ALA A 94 4.23 -3.45 -8.41
C ALA A 94 4.75 -2.89 -7.07
N ILE A 95 3.87 -2.32 -6.24
CA ILE A 95 4.21 -1.89 -4.87
C ILE A 95 4.64 -3.09 -4.02
N LEU A 96 3.90 -4.20 -4.05
CA LEU A 96 4.29 -5.43 -3.33
C LEU A 96 5.63 -5.99 -3.81
N ASN A 97 5.88 -5.98 -5.13
CA ASN A 97 7.15 -6.42 -5.69
C ASN A 97 8.32 -5.54 -5.18
N ASN A 98 8.12 -4.23 -5.08
CA ASN A 98 9.13 -3.32 -4.54
C ASN A 98 9.33 -3.50 -3.03
N TYR A 99 8.27 -3.83 -2.29
CA TYR A 99 8.38 -4.23 -0.88
C TYR A 99 9.25 -5.48 -0.72
N VAL A 100 8.98 -6.54 -1.49
CA VAL A 100 9.78 -7.78 -1.47
C VAL A 100 11.24 -7.49 -1.78
N LYS A 101 11.53 -6.78 -2.88
CA LYS A 101 12.90 -6.38 -3.24
C LYS A 101 13.62 -5.66 -2.09
N TYR A 102 12.94 -4.71 -1.44
CA TYR A 102 13.51 -3.98 -0.31
C TYR A 102 13.80 -4.91 0.87
N THR A 103 12.83 -5.74 1.28
CA THR A 103 12.98 -6.64 2.43
C THR A 103 13.98 -7.77 2.22
N GLU A 104 14.26 -8.15 0.97
CA GLU A 104 15.25 -9.18 0.63
C GLU A 104 16.62 -8.60 0.25
N SER A 105 16.76 -7.27 0.18
CA SER A 105 18.03 -6.60 -0.14
C SER A 105 18.94 -6.34 1.07
N VAL A 106 18.50 -6.77 2.26
CA VAL A 106 19.22 -6.67 3.55
C VAL A 106 20.07 -7.89 3.84
#